data_AF-A0A815Z9T0-F1
#
_entry.id   AF-A0A815Z9T0-F1
#
_cell.length_a   1.000
_cell.length_b   1.000
_cell.length_c   1.000
_cell.angle_alpha   90.00
_cell.angle_beta   90.00
_cell.angle_gamma   90.00
#
_symmetry.space_group_name_H-M   'P 1'
#
loop_
_entity.id
_entity.type
_entity.pdbx_description
1 polymer ?
#
loop_
_entity_poly.entity_id
_entity_poly.type
_entity_poly.pdbx_seq_one_letter_code
_entity_poly.pdbx_strand_id
1 'polypeptide(L)'
;MINNQDNTCSRCHIHTKLLETFKKCSRCSTKHCNQCWSELQTSDDYKILIDILPKTNNSIAKRICSTCRKIFIQNTLENSKVKKQVEQDDDYQLALALALSKNEADEKIKQKRKLDEDIHIQKFNLIEKKQFNDNHENLLDKTTEAIERFMNRAKSNYQRHRDVIGDTALLSAFISLQTCATDLEQLKYDLDHQRQHFETLQEKLTALRDAREALNILRYEHHQKQRQEHEHLEQQRRVLMIQKVADLRQFKHTQIANFQESYFQHLLDEEHKMKELFKKPKIL
;
A
#
# COMPACT_ATOMS: atom_id res chain seq x y z
N MET A 1 63.58 38.33 -21.06
CA MET A 1 62.93 38.38 -19.73
C MET A 1 62.73 36.95 -19.26
N ILE A 2 63.58 36.48 -18.36
CA ILE A 2 63.60 35.09 -17.88
C ILE A 2 62.59 34.99 -16.74
N ASN A 3 61.54 34.18 -16.91
CA ASN A 3 60.52 33.91 -15.90
C ASN A 3 61.17 33.21 -14.69
N ASN A 4 61.46 33.99 -13.65
CA ASN A 4 62.04 33.53 -12.39
C ASN A 4 61.06 32.74 -11.50
N GLN A 5 59.98 32.16 -12.03
CA GLN A 5 58.99 31.44 -11.19
C GLN A 5 59.33 29.96 -10.94
N ASP A 6 60.36 29.41 -11.59
CA ASP A 6 60.63 27.96 -11.59
C ASP A 6 61.46 27.41 -10.40
N ASN A 7 61.91 28.29 -9.51
CA ASN A 7 62.81 27.97 -8.40
C ASN A 7 62.21 28.30 -7.02
N THR A 8 60.92 28.02 -6.80
CA THR A 8 60.27 28.18 -5.47
C THR A 8 59.78 26.85 -4.91
N CYS A 9 59.95 26.67 -3.59
CA CYS A 9 59.42 25.49 -2.88
C CYS A 9 57.90 25.58 -2.71
N SER A 10 57.12 24.56 -3.09
CA SER A 10 55.65 24.58 -2.97
C SER A 10 55.10 24.55 -1.52
N ARG A 11 55.96 24.41 -0.50
CA ARG A 11 55.55 24.41 0.92
C ARG A 11 55.92 25.69 1.66
N CYS A 12 57.12 26.24 1.44
CA CYS A 12 57.60 27.45 2.12
C CYS A 12 57.77 28.66 1.19
N HIS A 13 57.60 28.49 -0.12
CA HIS A 13 57.70 29.52 -1.16
C HIS A 13 59.04 30.27 -1.23
N ILE A 14 60.09 29.77 -0.57
CA ILE A 14 61.44 30.36 -0.60
C ILE A 14 62.13 30.09 -1.95
N HIS A 15 62.84 31.11 -2.45
CA HIS A 15 63.76 31.05 -3.59
C HIS A 15 65.20 30.73 -3.11
N THR A 16 65.81 29.64 -3.58
CA THR A 16 67.21 29.31 -3.27
C THR A 16 68.16 29.70 -4.41
N LYS A 17 69.38 30.14 -4.07
CA LYS A 17 70.38 30.60 -5.04
C LYS A 17 71.07 29.41 -5.73
N LEU A 18 70.79 29.26 -7.02
CA LEU A 18 71.57 28.66 -8.13
C LEU A 18 72.35 27.34 -8.02
N LEU A 19 72.51 26.66 -6.87
CA LEU A 19 73.25 25.38 -6.81
C LEU A 19 72.63 24.28 -5.92
N GLU A 20 71.37 24.41 -5.47
CA GLU A 20 70.67 23.34 -4.76
C GLU A 20 69.54 22.71 -5.59
N THR A 21 69.53 21.38 -5.72
CA THR A 21 68.52 20.64 -6.50
C THR A 21 67.19 20.49 -5.72
N PHE A 22 66.07 20.88 -6.33
CA PHE A 22 64.73 20.63 -5.78
C PHE A 22 64.35 19.16 -5.89
N LYS A 23 63.65 18.63 -4.89
CA LYS A 23 63.10 17.26 -4.92
C LYS A 23 61.61 17.28 -5.26
N LYS A 24 61.16 16.38 -6.13
CA LYS A 24 59.76 16.27 -6.56
C LYS A 24 59.04 15.19 -5.77
N CYS A 25 57.79 15.46 -5.37
CA CYS A 25 56.93 14.42 -4.79
C CYS A 25 56.58 13.38 -5.87
N SER A 26 56.74 12.08 -5.60
CA SER A 26 56.43 11.01 -6.56
C SER A 26 54.95 10.88 -6.89
N ARG A 27 54.04 11.32 -6.00
CA ARG A 27 52.59 11.17 -6.16
C ARG A 27 51.92 12.34 -6.89
N CYS A 28 52.44 13.57 -6.73
CA CYS A 28 51.82 14.79 -7.30
C CYS A 28 52.82 15.73 -8.00
N SER A 29 54.08 15.31 -8.14
CA SER A 29 55.13 15.98 -8.91
C SER A 29 55.54 17.40 -8.48
N THR A 30 55.00 17.93 -7.38
CA THR A 30 55.34 19.26 -6.85
C THR A 30 56.79 19.33 -6.34
N LYS A 31 57.48 20.46 -6.60
CA LYS A 31 58.90 20.70 -6.25
C LYS A 31 59.04 21.24 -4.82
N HIS A 32 59.90 20.66 -4.00
CA HIS A 32 60.16 21.09 -2.61
C HIS A 32 61.66 21.24 -2.36
N CYS A 33 62.07 22.17 -1.49
CA CYS A 33 63.47 22.31 -1.08
C CYS A 33 63.91 21.15 -0.17
N ASN A 34 65.21 20.90 -0.06
CA ASN A 34 65.74 19.75 0.68
C ASN A 34 65.30 19.70 2.15
N GLN A 35 65.15 20.86 2.81
CA GLN A 35 64.72 20.95 4.21
C GLN A 35 63.22 20.68 4.40
N CYS A 36 62.37 21.13 3.46
CA CYS A 36 60.96 20.76 3.46
C CYS A 36 60.72 19.32 3.02
N TRP A 37 61.63 18.74 2.23
CA TRP A 37 61.56 17.36 1.78
C TRP A 37 62.00 16.38 2.86
N SER A 38 63.05 16.67 3.65
CA SER A 38 63.47 15.82 4.77
C SER A 38 62.41 15.75 5.90
N GLU A 39 61.66 16.82 6.14
CA GLU A 39 60.47 16.76 7.00
C GLU A 39 59.35 15.87 6.44
N LEU A 40 59.20 15.81 5.11
CA LEU A 40 58.28 14.87 4.45
C LEU A 40 58.81 13.41 4.52
N GLN A 41 60.13 13.23 4.59
CA GLN A 41 60.81 11.94 4.43
C GLN A 41 61.03 11.16 5.73
N THR A 42 60.71 11.71 6.92
CA THR A 42 60.62 10.92 8.18
C THR A 42 59.40 9.97 8.19
N SER A 43 58.97 9.64 6.98
CA SER A 43 57.67 9.23 6.49
C SER A 43 57.53 7.80 5.96
N ASP A 44 58.64 7.08 5.83
CA ASP A 44 58.74 5.96 4.90
C ASP A 44 57.99 4.68 5.35
N ASP A 45 57.24 4.72 6.46
CA ASP A 45 56.34 3.66 6.89
C ASP A 45 54.88 3.82 6.42
N TYR A 46 54.55 4.82 5.60
CA TYR A 46 53.17 5.06 5.13
C TYR A 46 52.72 4.24 3.91
N LYS A 47 53.02 2.94 3.88
CA LYS A 47 52.32 1.99 2.98
C LYS A 47 51.17 1.23 3.65
N ILE A 48 51.08 1.21 4.98
CA ILE A 48 50.10 0.36 5.69
C ILE A 48 48.96 1.16 6.36
N LEU A 49 49.09 2.48 6.53
CA LEU A 49 48.18 3.27 7.38
C LEU A 49 46.98 3.92 6.68
N ILE A 50 46.82 3.79 5.36
CA ILE A 50 45.69 4.40 4.62
C ILE A 50 44.44 3.50 4.61
N ASP A 51 44.58 2.19 4.78
CA ASP A 51 43.46 1.27 4.58
C ASP A 51 42.68 0.93 5.87
N ILE A 52 43.17 1.27 7.08
CA ILE A 52 42.59 0.73 8.33
C ILE A 52 42.11 1.80 9.35
N LEU A 53 42.37 3.10 9.18
CA LEU A 53 41.94 4.09 10.20
C LEU A 53 41.20 5.30 9.61
N PRO A 54 39.85 5.37 9.74
CA PRO A 54 39.09 6.57 9.37
C PRO A 54 39.13 7.66 10.45
N LYS A 55 39.83 7.42 11.57
CA LYS A 55 39.84 8.34 12.73
C LYS A 55 41.20 8.35 13.44
N THR A 56 42.27 8.79 12.78
CA THR A 56 43.46 9.25 13.52
C THR A 56 44.15 10.45 12.86
N ASN A 57 44.08 11.56 13.60
CA ASN A 57 45.09 12.60 13.76
C ASN A 57 45.50 13.47 12.55
N ASN A 58 45.07 14.73 12.64
CA ASN A 58 45.56 15.93 11.94
C ASN A 58 47.09 16.03 11.82
N SER A 59 47.83 15.32 12.68
CA SER A 59 49.28 15.18 12.70
C SER A 59 49.85 14.48 11.46
N ILE A 60 49.18 13.45 10.93
CA ILE A 60 49.63 12.69 9.75
C ILE A 60 49.42 13.51 8.49
N ALA A 61 48.27 14.19 8.40
CA ALA A 61 47.93 15.03 7.27
C ALA A 61 48.87 16.24 7.11
N LYS A 62 49.58 16.68 8.17
CA LYS A 62 50.58 17.77 8.09
C LYS A 62 51.88 17.36 7.38
N ARG A 63 52.16 16.06 7.26
CA ARG A 63 53.35 15.51 6.60
C ARG A 63 53.12 15.13 5.13
N ILE A 64 51.93 15.44 4.60
CA ILE A 64 51.55 15.16 3.22
C ILE A 64 51.52 16.48 2.44
N CYS A 65 52.00 16.47 1.19
CA CYS A 65 51.92 17.64 0.31
C CYS A 65 50.47 18.17 0.24
N SER A 66 50.30 19.49 0.21
CA SER A 66 49.01 20.18 0.26
C SER A 66 48.01 19.69 -0.78
N THR A 67 48.47 19.24 -1.95
CA THR A 67 47.65 18.68 -3.01
C THR A 67 47.10 17.30 -2.66
N CYS A 68 47.95 16.39 -2.17
CA CYS A 68 47.54 15.05 -1.75
C CYS A 68 46.62 15.07 -0.52
N ARG A 69 46.77 16.08 0.35
CA ARG A 69 45.88 16.30 1.50
C ARG A 69 44.44 16.60 1.08
N LYS A 70 44.24 17.39 0.02
CA LYS A 70 42.91 17.74 -0.50
C LYS A 70 42.17 16.51 -1.05
N ILE A 71 42.87 15.67 -1.81
CA ILE A 71 42.32 14.44 -2.40
C ILE A 71 41.87 13.45 -1.31
N PHE A 72 42.67 13.27 -0.26
CA PHE A 72 42.33 12.38 0.86
C PHE A 72 41.07 12.82 1.62
N ILE A 73 40.90 14.13 1.83
CA ILE A 73 39.73 14.68 2.54
C ILE A 73 38.45 14.51 1.69
N GLN A 74 38.52 14.69 0.37
CA GLN A 74 37.35 14.51 -0.50
C GLN A 74 36.86 13.05 -0.52
N ASN A 75 37.76 12.08 -0.69
CA ASN A 75 37.37 10.66 -0.75
C ASN A 75 36.77 10.13 0.58
N THR A 76 37.25 10.63 1.72
CA THR A 76 36.72 10.23 3.04
C THR A 76 35.32 10.79 3.31
N LEU A 77 35.02 11.99 2.82
CA LEU A 77 33.69 12.60 2.88
C LEU A 77 32.68 11.91 1.96
N GLU A 78 33.10 11.42 0.80
CA GLU A 78 32.22 10.70 -0.14
C GLU A 78 31.89 9.29 0.35
N ASN A 79 32.88 8.53 0.82
CA ASN A 79 32.69 7.18 1.36
C ASN A 79 31.79 7.15 2.61
N SER A 80 31.85 8.20 3.44
CA SER A 80 31.00 8.32 4.63
C SER A 80 29.55 8.72 4.33
N LYS A 81 29.27 9.35 3.18
CA LYS A 81 27.91 9.66 2.73
C LYS A 81 27.23 8.44 2.12
N VAL A 82 27.93 7.70 1.26
CA VAL A 82 27.41 6.48 0.63
C VAL A 82 27.07 5.42 1.69
N LYS A 83 27.95 5.24 2.68
CA LYS A 83 27.71 4.27 3.76
C LYS A 83 26.46 4.58 4.59
N LYS A 84 26.21 5.87 4.88
CA LYS A 84 25.00 6.30 5.62
C LYS A 84 23.71 6.15 4.83
N GLN A 85 23.75 6.31 3.50
CA GLN A 85 22.57 6.11 2.65
C GLN A 85 22.19 4.63 2.55
N VAL A 86 23.18 3.75 2.36
CA VAL A 86 22.94 2.29 2.30
C VAL A 86 22.39 1.77 3.63
N GLU A 87 22.95 2.21 4.76
CA GLU A 87 22.44 1.83 6.09
C GLU A 87 20.98 2.31 6.31
N GLN A 88 20.59 3.48 5.80
CA GLN A 88 19.21 3.99 5.90
C GLN A 88 18.21 3.21 5.02
N ASP A 89 18.63 2.81 3.82
CA ASP A 89 17.78 2.04 2.90
C ASP A 89 17.55 0.61 3.42
N ASP A 90 18.58 -0.02 4.00
CA ASP A 90 18.49 -1.35 4.61
C ASP A 90 17.58 -1.35 5.85
N ASP A 91 17.68 -0.32 6.70
CA ASP A 91 16.81 -0.14 7.87
C ASP A 91 15.33 0.05 7.46
N TYR A 92 15.08 0.78 6.38
CA TYR A 92 13.73 0.97 5.85
C TYR A 92 13.13 -0.33 5.30
N GLN A 93 13.92 -1.11 4.56
CA GLN A 93 13.49 -2.41 4.05
C GLN A 93 13.24 -3.42 5.18
N LEU A 94 14.10 -3.44 6.20
CA LEU A 94 13.92 -4.29 7.38
C LEU A 94 12.66 -3.90 8.16
N ALA A 95 12.40 -2.61 8.35
CA ALA A 95 11.19 -2.12 9.00
C ALA A 95 9.91 -2.51 8.24
N LEU A 96 9.93 -2.41 6.92
CA LEU A 96 8.82 -2.83 6.06
C LEU A 96 8.56 -4.34 6.17
N ALA A 97 9.61 -5.16 6.14
CA ALA A 97 9.49 -6.62 6.26
C ALA A 97 8.95 -7.05 7.63
N LEU A 98 9.42 -6.43 8.72
CA LEU A 98 8.91 -6.66 10.07
C LEU A 98 7.43 -6.26 10.20
N ALA A 99 7.01 -5.16 9.58
CA ALA A 99 5.61 -4.72 9.58
C ALA A 99 4.70 -5.71 8.82
N LEU A 100 5.13 -6.20 7.65
CA LEU A 100 4.39 -7.21 6.89
C LEU A 100 4.28 -8.53 7.64
N SER A 101 5.38 -9.01 8.24
CA SER A 101 5.39 -10.23 9.03
C SER A 101 4.50 -10.14 10.27
N LYS A 102 4.50 -8.98 10.95
CA LYS A 102 3.63 -8.74 12.11
C LYS A 102 2.14 -8.71 11.72
N ASN A 103 1.80 -8.03 10.62
CA ASN A 103 0.43 -8.01 10.10
C ASN A 103 -0.04 -9.43 9.73
N GLU A 104 0.80 -10.21 9.05
CA GLU A 104 0.47 -11.60 8.68
C GLU A 104 0.29 -12.50 9.91
N ALA A 105 1.15 -12.35 10.92
CA ALA A 105 1.02 -13.07 12.19
C ALA A 105 -0.26 -12.69 12.95
N ASP A 106 -0.58 -11.40 13.02
CA ASP A 106 -1.79 -10.89 13.67
C ASP A 106 -3.06 -11.36 12.95
N GLU A 107 -3.05 -11.42 11.62
CA GLU A 107 -4.16 -11.98 10.83
C GLU A 107 -4.33 -13.48 11.08
N LYS A 108 -3.26 -14.27 11.10
CA LYS A 108 -3.32 -15.71 11.42
C LYS A 108 -3.86 -15.96 12.82
N ILE A 109 -3.45 -15.17 13.82
CA ILE A 109 -3.97 -15.27 15.19
C ILE A 109 -5.46 -14.88 15.25
N LYS A 110 -5.88 -13.84 14.51
CA LYS A 110 -7.31 -13.46 14.43
C LYS A 110 -8.14 -14.56 13.75
N GLN A 111 -7.65 -15.16 12.68
CA GLN A 111 -8.31 -16.26 11.99
C GLN A 111 -8.42 -17.48 12.89
N LYS A 112 -7.35 -17.85 13.61
CA LYS A 112 -7.35 -18.97 14.56
C LYS A 112 -8.35 -18.74 15.70
N ARG A 113 -8.39 -17.55 16.30
CA ARG A 113 -9.37 -17.21 17.34
C ARG A 113 -10.81 -17.34 16.85
N LYS A 114 -11.12 -16.84 15.64
CA LYS A 114 -12.43 -17.01 15.03
C LYS A 114 -12.79 -18.49 14.83
N LEU A 115 -11.86 -19.28 14.32
CA LEU A 115 -12.04 -20.74 14.15
C LEU A 115 -12.30 -21.44 15.49
N ASP A 116 -11.53 -21.09 16.53
CA ASP A 116 -11.68 -21.69 17.87
C ASP A 116 -13.03 -21.29 18.50
N GLU A 117 -13.49 -20.04 18.31
CA GLU A 117 -14.81 -19.56 18.72
C GLU A 117 -15.93 -20.29 17.97
N ASP A 118 -15.82 -20.43 16.65
CA ASP A 118 -16.80 -21.14 15.81
C ASP A 118 -16.91 -22.63 16.22
N ILE A 119 -15.79 -23.30 16.48
CA ILE A 119 -15.75 -24.70 16.94
C ILE A 119 -16.42 -24.85 18.30
N HIS A 120 -16.17 -23.93 19.24
CA HIS A 120 -16.76 -23.99 20.57
C HIS A 120 -18.28 -23.79 20.52
N ILE A 121 -18.76 -22.82 19.72
CA ILE A 121 -20.19 -22.56 19.52
C ILE A 121 -20.86 -23.76 18.87
N GLN A 122 -20.24 -24.35 17.83
CA GLN A 122 -20.78 -25.54 17.16
C GLN A 122 -20.91 -26.73 18.12
N LYS A 123 -19.88 -26.98 18.94
CA LYS A 123 -19.88 -28.10 19.89
C LYS A 123 -20.94 -27.95 20.98
N PHE A 124 -21.12 -26.76 21.52
CA PHE A 124 -22.16 -26.47 22.53
C PHE A 124 -23.57 -26.69 21.95
N ASN A 125 -23.83 -26.13 20.76
CA ASN A 125 -25.12 -26.30 20.06
C ASN A 125 -25.44 -27.76 19.72
N LEU A 126 -24.43 -28.58 19.40
CA LEU A 126 -24.61 -29.99 19.10
C LEU A 126 -25.01 -30.81 20.34
N ILE A 127 -24.44 -30.49 21.50
CA ILE A 127 -24.75 -31.21 22.75
C ILE A 127 -26.17 -30.87 23.23
N GLU A 128 -26.55 -29.61 23.23
CA GLU A 128 -27.91 -29.20 23.60
C GLU A 128 -28.96 -29.76 22.64
N LYS A 129 -28.71 -29.71 21.32
CA LYS A 129 -29.62 -30.32 20.34
C LYS A 129 -29.77 -31.83 20.52
N LYS A 130 -28.69 -32.53 20.87
CA LYS A 130 -28.73 -33.97 21.08
C LYS A 130 -29.57 -34.34 22.31
N GLN A 131 -29.34 -33.67 23.45
CA GLN A 131 -30.09 -33.92 24.68
C GLN A 131 -31.58 -33.58 24.53
N PHE A 132 -31.91 -32.53 23.77
CA PHE A 132 -33.28 -32.14 23.47
C PHE A 132 -34.00 -33.19 22.61
N ASN A 133 -33.36 -33.65 21.53
CA ASN A 133 -33.93 -34.68 20.65
C ASN A 133 -34.10 -36.03 21.36
N ASP A 134 -33.12 -36.45 22.16
CA ASP A 134 -33.18 -37.72 22.89
C ASP A 134 -34.38 -37.76 23.85
N ASN A 135 -34.70 -36.63 24.51
CA ASN A 135 -35.87 -36.56 25.41
C ASN A 135 -37.21 -36.61 24.67
N HIS A 136 -37.27 -36.01 23.48
CA HIS A 136 -38.49 -35.99 22.65
C HIS A 136 -38.79 -37.36 22.06
N GLU A 137 -37.78 -38.05 21.53
CA GLU A 137 -37.91 -39.41 21.02
C GLU A 137 -38.36 -40.36 22.13
N ASN A 138 -37.76 -40.26 23.32
CA ASN A 138 -38.18 -41.04 24.48
C ASN A 138 -39.64 -40.79 24.90
N LEU A 139 -40.16 -39.55 24.75
CA LEU A 139 -41.57 -39.26 25.02
C LEU A 139 -42.47 -39.90 23.95
N LEU A 140 -42.12 -39.73 22.68
CA LEU A 140 -42.88 -40.30 21.55
C LEU A 140 -42.96 -41.83 21.63
N ASP A 141 -41.85 -42.50 21.96
CA ASP A 141 -41.82 -43.94 22.16
C ASP A 141 -42.72 -44.37 23.33
N LYS A 142 -42.63 -43.68 24.48
CA LYS A 142 -43.52 -43.93 25.63
C LYS A 142 -44.99 -43.75 25.27
N THR A 143 -45.33 -42.72 24.49
CA THR A 143 -46.72 -42.47 24.07
C THR A 143 -47.22 -43.56 23.13
N THR A 144 -46.37 -44.03 22.21
CA THR A 144 -46.67 -45.10 21.26
C THR A 144 -46.92 -46.40 22.01
N GLU A 145 -46.05 -46.76 22.95
CA GLU A 145 -46.21 -47.93 23.82
C GLU A 145 -47.47 -47.84 24.70
N ALA A 146 -47.83 -46.65 25.19
CA ALA A 146 -49.07 -46.45 25.96
C ALA A 146 -50.32 -46.65 25.09
N ILE A 147 -50.32 -46.13 23.87
CA ILE A 147 -51.39 -46.32 22.87
C ILE A 147 -51.53 -47.80 22.51
N GLU A 148 -50.42 -48.48 22.23
CA GLU A 148 -50.43 -49.91 21.89
C GLU A 148 -50.97 -50.75 23.04
N ARG A 149 -50.51 -50.52 24.28
CA ARG A 149 -51.00 -51.22 25.47
C ARG A 149 -52.50 -51.01 25.67
N PHE A 150 -52.98 -49.78 25.55
CA PHE A 150 -54.40 -49.46 25.66
C PHE A 150 -55.22 -50.15 24.56
N MET A 151 -54.80 -50.01 23.30
CA MET A 151 -55.50 -50.58 22.14
C MET A 151 -55.54 -52.10 22.18
N ASN A 152 -54.44 -52.75 22.55
CA ASN A 152 -54.37 -54.21 22.66
C ASN A 152 -55.26 -54.73 23.80
N ARG A 153 -55.33 -54.01 24.93
CA ARG A 153 -56.19 -54.37 26.05
C ARG A 153 -57.68 -54.15 25.72
N ALA A 154 -58.01 -53.04 25.08
CA ALA A 154 -59.37 -52.73 24.62
C ALA A 154 -59.87 -53.78 23.60
N LYS A 155 -59.05 -54.11 22.59
CA LYS A 155 -59.36 -55.14 21.60
C LYS A 155 -59.56 -56.51 22.25
N SER A 156 -58.72 -56.88 23.22
CA SER A 156 -58.83 -58.16 23.94
C SER A 156 -60.13 -58.28 24.75
N ASN A 157 -60.57 -57.21 25.40
CA ASN A 157 -61.86 -57.20 26.11
C ASN A 157 -63.03 -57.28 25.14
N TYR A 158 -62.96 -56.53 24.04
CA TYR A 158 -63.98 -56.58 22.99
C TYR A 158 -64.12 -57.98 22.38
N GLN A 159 -63.01 -58.62 21.99
CA GLN A 159 -63.00 -59.97 21.41
C GLN A 159 -63.53 -61.04 22.36
N ARG A 160 -63.37 -60.85 23.68
CA ARG A 160 -63.81 -61.79 24.70
C ARG A 160 -65.16 -61.41 25.31
N HIS A 161 -65.86 -60.43 24.73
CA HIS A 161 -67.14 -59.89 25.21
C HIS A 161 -67.16 -59.57 26.72
N ARG A 162 -66.04 -59.03 27.23
CA ARG A 162 -65.95 -58.57 28.62
C ARG A 162 -66.22 -57.08 28.69
N ASP A 163 -66.93 -56.68 29.74
CA ASP A 163 -67.16 -55.28 30.03
C ASP A 163 -65.84 -54.58 30.37
N VAL A 164 -65.65 -53.44 29.71
CA VAL A 164 -64.49 -52.56 29.81
C VAL A 164 -64.41 -51.87 31.17
N ILE A 165 -65.56 -51.65 31.80
CA ILE A 165 -65.73 -50.84 33.03
C ILE A 165 -65.03 -51.48 34.24
N GLY A 166 -64.95 -52.81 34.29
CA GLY A 166 -64.30 -53.54 35.39
C GLY A 166 -62.80 -53.76 35.22
N ASP A 167 -62.21 -53.38 34.09
CA ASP A 167 -60.81 -53.67 33.79
C ASP A 167 -59.88 -52.56 34.28
N THR A 168 -59.34 -52.75 35.49
CA THR A 168 -58.40 -51.81 36.13
C THR A 168 -57.12 -51.60 35.31
N ALA A 169 -56.67 -52.59 34.53
CA ALA A 169 -55.49 -52.46 33.69
C ALA A 169 -55.75 -51.55 32.48
N LEU A 170 -56.96 -51.61 31.92
CA LEU A 170 -57.37 -50.73 30.82
C LEU A 170 -57.55 -49.29 31.31
N LEU A 171 -58.13 -49.10 32.50
CA LEU A 171 -58.21 -47.80 33.15
C LEU A 171 -56.83 -47.21 33.44
N SER A 172 -55.89 -48.02 33.94
CA SER A 172 -54.51 -47.57 34.15
C SER A 172 -53.83 -47.15 32.85
N ALA A 173 -54.02 -47.92 31.76
CA ALA A 173 -53.47 -47.57 30.45
C ALA A 173 -54.09 -46.28 29.90
N PHE A 174 -55.39 -46.05 30.14
CA PHE A 174 -56.08 -44.83 29.76
C PHE A 174 -55.53 -43.59 30.51
N ILE A 175 -55.32 -43.70 31.82
CA ILE A 175 -54.72 -42.61 32.62
C ILE A 175 -53.30 -42.30 32.12
N SER A 176 -52.47 -43.32 31.88
CA SER A 176 -51.13 -43.12 31.33
C SER A 176 -51.16 -42.45 29.94
N LEU A 177 -52.11 -42.83 29.08
CA LEU A 177 -52.31 -42.21 27.77
C LEU A 177 -52.73 -40.75 27.90
N GLN A 178 -53.60 -40.43 28.87
CA GLN A 178 -54.01 -39.05 29.13
C GLN A 178 -52.84 -38.17 29.59
N THR A 179 -51.95 -38.68 30.47
CA THR A 179 -50.73 -37.96 30.85
C THR A 179 -49.78 -37.78 29.67
N CYS A 180 -49.58 -38.82 28.88
CA CYS A 180 -48.77 -38.73 27.65
C CYS A 180 -49.35 -37.68 26.67
N ALA A 181 -50.67 -37.58 26.55
CA ALA A 181 -51.33 -36.62 25.69
C ALA A 181 -51.07 -35.16 26.14
N THR A 182 -51.14 -34.87 27.44
CA THR A 182 -50.82 -33.53 27.95
C THR A 182 -49.35 -33.17 27.74
N ASP A 183 -48.45 -34.12 27.93
CA ASP A 183 -47.01 -33.91 27.72
C ASP A 183 -46.70 -33.67 26.24
N LEU A 184 -47.39 -34.35 25.32
CA LEU A 184 -47.28 -34.13 23.88
C LEU A 184 -47.78 -32.76 23.43
N GLU A 185 -48.86 -32.25 24.03
CA GLU A 185 -49.35 -30.89 23.75
C GLU A 185 -48.34 -29.82 24.18
N GLN A 186 -47.73 -30.00 25.36
CA GLN A 186 -46.66 -29.10 25.84
C GLN A 186 -45.44 -29.17 24.92
N LEU A 187 -45.00 -30.36 24.55
CA LEU A 187 -43.90 -30.56 23.60
C LEU A 187 -44.15 -29.84 22.27
N LYS A 188 -45.37 -29.99 21.73
CA LYS A 188 -45.76 -29.32 20.49
C LYS A 188 -45.68 -27.80 20.62
N TYR A 189 -46.19 -27.25 21.72
CA TYR A 189 -46.14 -25.83 22.00
C TYR A 189 -44.69 -25.31 22.05
N ASP A 190 -43.80 -26.02 22.73
CA ASP A 190 -42.38 -25.64 22.84
C ASP A 190 -41.67 -25.69 21.47
N LEU A 191 -41.94 -26.72 20.67
CA LEU A 191 -41.42 -26.82 19.31
C LEU A 191 -41.93 -25.71 18.39
N ASP A 192 -43.21 -25.35 18.50
CA ASP A 192 -43.80 -24.24 17.75
C ASP A 192 -43.16 -22.90 18.16
N HIS A 193 -42.91 -22.68 19.46
CA HIS A 193 -42.22 -21.49 19.95
C HIS A 193 -40.77 -21.42 19.48
N GLN A 194 -40.03 -22.54 19.51
CA GLN A 194 -38.68 -22.60 18.96
C GLN A 194 -38.67 -22.31 17.45
N ARG A 195 -39.63 -22.86 16.69
CA ARG A 195 -39.76 -22.58 15.27
C ARG A 195 -39.96 -21.07 15.02
N GLN A 196 -40.89 -20.45 15.73
CA GLN A 196 -41.15 -18.99 15.62
C GLN A 196 -39.91 -18.16 15.97
N HIS A 197 -39.13 -18.56 16.97
CA HIS A 197 -37.88 -17.90 17.31
C HIS A 197 -36.89 -17.96 16.13
N PHE A 198 -36.69 -19.14 15.55
CA PHE A 198 -35.77 -19.29 14.43
C PHE A 198 -36.26 -18.59 13.16
N GLU A 199 -37.58 -18.57 12.90
CA GLU A 199 -38.19 -17.78 11.83
C GLU A 199 -37.88 -16.28 12.01
N THR A 200 -38.07 -15.74 13.21
CA THR A 200 -37.75 -14.33 13.51
C THR A 200 -36.26 -14.03 13.33
N LEU A 201 -35.37 -14.95 13.70
CA LEU A 201 -33.94 -14.80 13.46
C LEU A 201 -33.61 -14.84 11.96
N GLN A 202 -34.24 -15.74 11.21
CA GLN A 202 -34.06 -15.86 9.78
C GLN A 202 -34.54 -14.61 9.03
N GLU A 203 -35.65 -14.00 9.45
CA GLU A 203 -36.12 -12.72 8.94
C GLU A 203 -35.08 -11.61 9.17
N LYS A 204 -34.50 -11.53 10.38
CA LYS A 204 -33.42 -10.57 10.68
C LYS A 204 -32.17 -10.79 9.82
N LEU A 205 -31.77 -12.04 9.61
CA LEU A 205 -30.63 -12.37 8.74
C LEU A 205 -30.91 -11.98 7.29
N THR A 206 -32.13 -12.19 6.82
CA THR A 206 -32.57 -11.76 5.48
C THR A 206 -32.50 -10.23 5.36
N ALA A 207 -33.03 -9.50 6.33
CA ALA A 207 -32.95 -8.04 6.35
C ALA A 207 -31.51 -7.50 6.33
N LEU A 208 -30.59 -8.15 7.07
CA LEU A 208 -29.16 -7.78 7.04
C LEU A 208 -28.51 -8.05 5.68
N ARG A 209 -28.90 -9.14 5.02
CA ARG A 209 -28.43 -9.47 3.67
C ARG A 209 -28.88 -8.41 2.67
N ASP A 210 -30.15 -8.03 2.71
CA ASP A 210 -30.73 -7.02 1.82
C ASP A 210 -30.10 -5.64 2.06
N ALA A 211 -29.89 -5.27 3.32
CA ALA A 211 -29.18 -4.03 3.67
C ALA A 211 -27.75 -4.01 3.15
N ARG A 212 -27.04 -5.14 3.21
CA ARG A 212 -25.68 -5.26 2.66
C ARG A 212 -25.68 -5.13 1.14
N GLU A 213 -26.64 -5.74 0.46
CA GLU A 213 -26.78 -5.62 -0.99
C GLU A 213 -27.08 -4.18 -1.41
N ALA A 214 -28.00 -3.50 -0.72
CA ALA A 214 -28.28 -2.09 -0.93
C ALA A 214 -27.02 -1.21 -0.75
N LEU A 215 -26.21 -1.46 0.28
CA LEU A 215 -24.94 -0.75 0.47
C LEU A 215 -23.94 -1.00 -0.66
N ASN A 216 -23.88 -2.23 -1.18
CA ASN A 216 -23.00 -2.54 -2.31
C ASN A 216 -23.44 -1.80 -3.58
N ILE A 217 -24.75 -1.72 -3.84
CA ILE A 217 -25.31 -0.94 -4.95
C ILE A 217 -24.93 0.53 -4.80
N LEU A 218 -25.15 1.13 -3.63
CA LEU A 218 -24.80 2.53 -3.37
C LEU A 218 -23.30 2.81 -3.55
N ARG A 219 -22.43 1.91 -3.09
CA ARG A 219 -20.97 2.02 -3.29
C ARG A 219 -20.61 1.96 -4.77
N TYR A 220 -21.22 1.03 -5.51
CA TYR A 220 -21.03 0.90 -6.94
C TYR A 220 -21.46 2.18 -7.68
N GLU A 221 -22.66 2.68 -7.39
CA GLU A 221 -23.18 3.94 -7.97
C GLU A 221 -22.27 5.13 -7.66
N HIS A 222 -21.78 5.23 -6.42
CA HIS A 222 -20.86 6.29 -6.03
C HIS A 222 -19.55 6.23 -6.82
N HIS A 223 -18.95 5.05 -6.95
CA HIS A 223 -17.74 4.88 -7.76
C HIS A 223 -17.99 5.14 -9.25
N GLN A 224 -19.17 4.80 -9.77
CA GLN A 224 -19.55 5.13 -11.15
C GLN A 224 -19.67 6.64 -11.35
N LYS A 225 -20.35 7.34 -10.43
CA LYS A 225 -20.46 8.81 -10.48
C LYS A 225 -19.10 9.48 -10.48
N GLN A 226 -18.18 9.05 -9.61
CA GLN A 226 -16.81 9.59 -9.59
C GLN A 226 -16.07 9.40 -10.92
N ARG A 227 -16.22 8.22 -11.56
CA ARG A 227 -15.63 7.99 -12.89
C ARG A 227 -16.22 8.91 -13.94
N GLN A 228 -17.55 9.05 -13.97
CA GLN A 228 -18.23 9.93 -14.92
C GLN A 228 -17.80 11.39 -14.73
N GLU A 229 -17.74 11.88 -13.49
CA GLU A 229 -17.27 13.23 -13.18
C GLU A 229 -15.82 13.45 -13.66
N HIS A 230 -14.93 12.48 -13.42
CA HIS A 230 -13.56 12.54 -13.90
C HIS A 230 -13.48 12.57 -15.43
N GLU A 231 -14.23 11.70 -16.11
CA GLU A 231 -14.31 11.67 -17.58
C GLU A 231 -14.85 12.98 -18.16
N HIS A 232 -15.90 13.55 -17.56
CA HIS A 232 -16.45 14.85 -17.97
C HIS A 232 -15.44 16.00 -17.78
N LEU A 233 -14.70 16.02 -16.67
CA LEU A 233 -13.64 17.01 -16.45
C LEU A 233 -12.50 16.87 -17.46
N GLU A 234 -12.10 15.64 -17.80
CA GLU A 234 -11.12 15.41 -18.86
C GLU A 234 -11.61 15.87 -20.23
N GLN A 235 -12.87 15.58 -20.57
CA GLN A 235 -13.49 16.06 -21.80
C GLN A 235 -13.48 17.59 -21.87
N GLN A 236 -13.86 18.28 -20.80
CA GLN A 236 -13.81 19.73 -20.74
C GLN A 236 -12.38 20.27 -20.95
N ARG A 237 -11.38 19.66 -20.32
CA ARG A 237 -9.96 20.02 -20.52
C ARG A 237 -9.53 19.83 -21.97
N ARG A 238 -9.92 18.72 -22.62
CA ARG A 238 -9.62 18.46 -24.04
C ARG A 238 -10.25 19.51 -24.95
N VAL A 239 -11.52 19.85 -24.73
CA VAL A 239 -12.23 20.88 -25.50
C VAL A 239 -11.56 22.24 -25.35
N LEU A 240 -11.21 22.64 -24.13
CA LEU A 240 -10.49 23.90 -23.87
C LEU A 240 -9.14 23.95 -24.58
N MET A 241 -8.38 22.84 -24.61
CA MET A 241 -7.12 22.77 -25.35
C MET A 241 -7.34 22.90 -26.86
N ILE A 242 -8.35 22.22 -27.43
CA ILE A 242 -8.68 22.31 -28.86
C ILE A 242 -9.04 23.75 -29.24
N GLN A 243 -9.89 24.40 -28.44
CA GLN A 243 -10.28 25.78 -28.66
C GLN A 243 -9.07 26.72 -28.62
N LYS A 244 -8.21 26.59 -27.59
CA LYS A 244 -6.99 27.40 -27.48
C LYS A 244 -6.06 27.21 -28.68
N VAL A 245 -5.91 25.98 -29.18
CA VAL A 245 -5.11 25.72 -30.38
C VAL A 245 -5.75 26.33 -31.63
N ALA A 246 -7.08 26.30 -31.76
CA ALA A 246 -7.79 26.95 -32.86
C ALA A 246 -7.58 28.48 -32.84
N ASP A 247 -7.69 29.12 -31.68
CA ASP A 247 -7.46 30.55 -31.51
C ASP A 247 -6.02 30.94 -31.90
N LEU A 248 -5.03 30.14 -31.49
CA LEU A 248 -3.61 30.36 -31.86
C LEU A 248 -3.38 30.21 -33.37
N ARG A 249 -4.04 29.26 -34.02
CA ARG A 249 -3.96 29.10 -35.49
C ARG A 249 -4.59 30.30 -36.17
N GLN A 250 -5.75 30.75 -35.73
CA GLN A 250 -6.41 31.93 -36.28
C GLN A 250 -5.55 33.17 -36.10
N PHE A 251 -4.99 33.41 -34.91
CA PHE A 251 -4.07 34.51 -34.66
C PHE A 251 -2.84 34.46 -35.56
N LYS A 252 -2.24 33.28 -35.74
CA LYS A 252 -1.10 33.09 -36.67
C LYS A 252 -1.50 33.45 -38.11
N HIS A 253 -2.65 33.01 -38.58
CA HIS A 253 -3.15 33.35 -39.92
C HIS A 253 -3.33 34.86 -40.09
N THR A 254 -3.95 35.53 -39.12
CA THR A 254 -4.14 36.99 -39.14
C THR A 254 -2.80 37.73 -39.15
N GLN A 255 -1.84 37.31 -38.33
CA GLN A 255 -0.51 37.93 -38.31
C GLN A 255 0.21 37.80 -39.66
N ILE A 256 0.19 36.60 -40.26
CA ILE A 256 0.79 36.39 -41.59
C ILE A 256 0.10 37.27 -42.64
N ALA A 257 -1.24 37.36 -42.62
CA ALA A 257 -1.98 38.22 -43.55
C ALA A 257 -1.61 39.71 -43.38
N ASN A 258 -1.52 40.20 -42.14
CA ASN A 258 -1.10 41.57 -41.85
C ASN A 258 0.33 41.85 -42.34
N PHE A 259 1.26 40.92 -42.13
CA PHE A 259 2.64 41.03 -42.66
C PHE A 259 2.66 41.06 -44.19
N GLN A 260 1.86 40.22 -44.85
CA GLN A 260 1.74 40.22 -46.31
C GLN A 260 1.16 41.53 -46.83
N GLU A 261 0.12 42.06 -46.18
CA GLU A 261 -0.51 43.33 -46.55
C GLU A 261 0.47 44.50 -46.38
N SER A 262 1.18 44.57 -45.25
CA SER A 262 2.22 45.59 -45.02
C SER A 262 3.34 45.53 -46.05
N TYR A 263 3.82 44.32 -46.40
CA TYR A 263 4.83 44.14 -47.43
C TYR A 263 4.33 44.59 -48.80
N PHE A 264 3.08 44.26 -49.14
CA PHE A 264 2.46 44.70 -50.40
C PHE A 264 2.29 46.22 -50.46
N GLN A 265 1.88 46.87 -49.37
CA GLN A 265 1.81 48.33 -49.29
C GLN A 265 3.18 48.98 -49.50
N HIS A 266 4.23 48.43 -48.89
CA HIS A 266 5.59 48.91 -49.11
C HIS A 266 6.02 48.85 -50.57
N LEU A 267 5.70 47.75 -51.28
CA LEU A 267 5.99 47.62 -52.71
C LEU A 267 5.22 48.65 -53.55
N LEU A 268 3.94 48.88 -53.25
CA LEU A 268 3.13 49.89 -53.93
C LEU A 268 3.69 51.30 -53.73
N ASP A 269 4.14 51.62 -52.51
CA ASP A 269 4.76 52.90 -52.19
C ASP A 269 6.08 53.11 -52.94
N GLU A 270 6.92 52.07 -53.06
CA GLU A 270 8.15 52.13 -53.87
C GLU A 270 7.83 52.33 -55.35
N GLU A 271 6.87 51.61 -55.90
CA GLU A 271 6.42 51.83 -57.28
C GLU A 271 5.92 53.26 -57.50
N HIS A 272 5.14 53.80 -56.57
CA HIS A 272 4.61 55.16 -56.66
C HIS A 272 5.76 56.19 -56.65
N LYS A 273 6.71 56.05 -55.70
CA LYS A 273 7.91 56.89 -55.64
C LYS A 273 8.73 56.83 -56.93
N MET A 274 8.92 55.64 -57.49
CA MET A 274 9.63 55.47 -58.76
C MET A 274 8.88 56.16 -59.92
N LYS A 275 7.56 56.01 -60.01
CA LYS A 275 6.73 56.70 -61.02
C LYS A 275 6.80 58.23 -60.90
N GLU A 276 6.86 58.77 -59.68
CA GLU A 276 7.06 60.21 -59.45
C GLU A 276 8.44 60.69 -59.90
N LEU A 277 9.49 59.89 -59.68
CA LEU A 277 10.84 60.21 -60.17
C LEU A 277 10.92 60.23 -61.71
N PHE A 278 10.17 59.37 -62.40
CA PHE A 278 10.07 59.37 -63.86
C PHE A 278 9.21 60.51 -64.45
N LYS A 279 8.42 61.21 -63.62
CA LYS A 279 7.62 62.39 -64.04
C LYS A 279 8.38 63.72 -63.93
N LYS A 280 9.64 63.73 -63.46
CA LYS A 280 10.45 64.96 -63.45
C LYS A 280 10.71 65.40 -64.91
N PRO A 281 10.42 66.66 -65.29
CA PRO A 281 10.54 67.11 -66.67
C PRO A 281 12.01 67.01 -67.13
N LYS A 282 12.22 66.55 -68.37
CA LYS A 282 13.50 66.72 -69.06
C LYS A 282 13.80 68.22 -69.09
N ILE A 283 14.81 68.63 -68.33
CA ILE A 283 15.33 69.99 -68.34
C ILE A 283 15.96 70.19 -69.73
N LEU A 284 15.34 71.05 -70.54
CA LEU A 284 15.89 71.67 -71.75
C LEU A 284 16.76 72.85 -71.34
#